data_AF-A0A8S1H9S7-F1
#
_entry.id   AF-A0A8S1H9S7-F1
#
_cell.length_a   1.000
_cell.length_b   1.000
_cell.length_c   1.000
_cell.angle_alpha   90.00
_cell.angle_beta   90.00
_cell.angle_gamma   90.00
#
_symmetry.space_group_name_H-M   'P 1'
#
loop_
_entity.id
_entity.type
_entity.pdbx_description
1 polymer ?
#
loop_
_entity_poly.entity_id
_entity_poly.type
_entity_poly.pdbx_seq_one_letter_code
_entity_poly.pdbx_strand_id
1 'polypeptide(L)'
;MREVLLAVLLATSSAFDYDDQFQEFITTETERGLFPNIFNLATNSLINSTATCGQYSREEYCKLVEHVLLRATTNTQSPQCDICDVNDVHKRHPIEYAIDGTRRWWQSPSLANGLKIRESQHHD
;
A
#
# COMPACT_ATOMS: atom_id res chain seq x y z
N MET A 1 -2.72 37.39 -58.01
CA MET A 1 -3.71 36.89 -58.99
C MET A 1 -3.40 35.41 -59.19
N ARG A 2 -4.11 34.41 -58.69
CA ARG A 2 -5.41 34.19 -58.03
C ARG A 2 -5.18 32.95 -57.15
N GLU A 3 -5.56 32.95 -55.87
CA GLU A 3 -6.78 32.30 -55.32
C GLU A 3 -7.00 30.87 -55.85
N VAL A 4 -7.16 29.80 -55.05
CA VAL A 4 -8.28 29.55 -54.13
C VAL A 4 -7.96 28.32 -53.24
N LEU A 5 -8.06 28.51 -51.91
CA LEU A 5 -8.72 27.65 -50.89
C LEU A 5 -8.37 26.15 -50.78
N LEU A 6 -7.86 25.72 -49.61
CA LEU A 6 -8.63 24.86 -48.69
C LEU A 6 -7.92 24.75 -47.32
N ALA A 7 -8.71 24.98 -46.27
CA ALA A 7 -8.35 24.83 -44.87
C ALA A 7 -8.05 23.37 -44.49
N VAL A 8 -7.63 23.19 -43.23
CA VAL A 8 -7.85 22.01 -42.35
C VAL A 8 -6.55 21.38 -41.82
N LEU A 9 -6.32 21.62 -40.52
CA LEU A 9 -5.59 20.81 -39.52
C LEU A 9 -4.06 20.78 -39.56
N LEU A 10 -3.45 21.67 -38.78
CA LEU A 10 -2.54 21.20 -37.73
C LEU A 10 -2.89 21.97 -36.45
N ALA A 11 -3.75 21.36 -35.64
CA ALA A 11 -3.94 21.76 -34.25
C ALA A 11 -2.55 21.76 -33.61
N THR A 12 -2.04 22.94 -33.29
CA THR A 12 -0.91 23.08 -32.40
C THR A 12 -1.31 22.39 -31.12
N SER A 13 -0.61 21.31 -30.77
CA SER A 13 -0.80 20.60 -29.52
C SER A 13 -0.60 21.59 -28.38
N SER A 14 -1.69 22.19 -27.89
CA SER A 14 -1.73 22.74 -26.54
C SER A 14 -1.44 21.54 -25.66
N ALA A 15 -0.21 21.45 -25.17
CA ALA A 15 0.15 20.51 -24.12
C ALA A 15 -0.97 20.58 -23.08
N PHE A 16 -1.61 19.44 -22.83
CA PHE A 16 -2.59 19.31 -21.77
C PHE A 16 -1.85 19.61 -20.47
N ASP A 17 -1.96 20.85 -19.99
CA ASP A 17 -1.57 21.23 -18.65
C ASP A 17 -2.66 20.69 -17.73
N TYR A 18 -2.46 19.45 -17.27
CA TYR A 18 -3.28 18.84 -16.23
C TYR A 18 -2.75 19.40 -14.91
N ASP A 19 -3.15 20.64 -14.59
CA ASP A 19 -2.80 21.26 -13.32
C ASP A 19 -3.63 20.61 -12.21
N ASP A 20 -2.94 20.15 -11.18
CA ASP A 20 -3.44 19.35 -10.08
C ASP A 20 -4.34 20.22 -9.19
N GLN A 21 -5.66 20.03 -9.30
CA GLN A 21 -6.65 20.77 -8.52
C GLN A 21 -6.65 20.32 -7.06
N PHE A 22 -5.59 20.64 -6.32
CA PHE A 22 -5.49 20.50 -4.86
C PHE A 22 -5.13 21.81 -4.16
N GLN A 23 -5.49 22.96 -4.76
CA GLN A 23 -5.20 24.25 -4.15
C GLN A 23 -6.39 25.24 -4.27
N GLU A 24 -7.46 25.00 -3.53
CA GLU A 24 -8.41 26.09 -3.24
C GLU A 24 -8.85 26.07 -1.77
N PHE A 25 -8.00 26.64 -0.93
CA PHE A 25 -8.41 27.28 0.31
C PHE A 25 -7.58 28.56 0.52
N ILE A 26 -7.68 29.49 -0.44
CA ILE A 26 -7.21 30.86 -0.24
C ILE A 26 -8.45 31.72 -0.02
N THR A 27 -8.85 31.80 1.24
CA THR A 27 -9.66 32.89 1.78
C THR A 27 -8.99 34.22 1.43
N THR A 28 -9.78 35.26 1.16
CA THR A 28 -9.32 36.61 0.80
C THR A 28 -8.18 37.10 1.71
N GLU A 29 -7.29 37.98 1.22
CA GLU A 29 -6.03 38.41 1.86
C GLU A 29 -6.08 38.77 3.36
N THR A 30 -7.28 38.95 3.93
CA THR A 30 -7.58 39.21 5.34
C THR A 30 -7.64 37.97 6.24
N GLU A 31 -7.67 36.75 5.70
CA GLU A 31 -7.64 35.52 6.50
C GLU A 31 -6.65 34.54 5.87
N ARG A 32 -5.37 34.62 6.26
CA ARG A 32 -4.40 33.58 5.88
C ARG A 32 -4.68 32.35 6.74
N GLY A 33 -5.33 31.34 6.17
CA GLY A 33 -5.51 30.05 6.83
C GLY A 33 -4.15 29.48 7.24
N LEU A 34 -4.00 29.15 8.53
CA LEU A 34 -2.79 28.52 9.05
C LEU A 34 -2.89 27.02 8.80
N PHE A 35 -2.47 26.59 7.62
CA PHE A 35 -2.36 25.18 7.30
C PHE A 35 -0.95 24.68 7.67
N PRO A 36 -0.82 23.61 8.47
CA PRO A 36 0.46 22.99 8.69
C PRO A 36 0.98 22.36 7.39
N ASN A 37 2.28 22.12 7.32
CA ASN A 37 2.84 21.33 6.22
C ASN A 37 2.18 19.94 6.18
N ILE A 38 2.00 19.41 4.97
CA ILE A 38 1.52 18.03 4.79
C ILE A 38 2.68 17.08 5.09
N PHE A 39 2.46 16.13 6.00
CA PHE A 39 3.43 15.10 6.33
C PHE A 39 2.74 13.77 6.66
N ASN A 40 3.51 12.69 6.68
CA ASN A 40 3.01 11.37 7.06
C ASN A 40 2.87 11.27 8.59
N LEU A 41 1.63 11.19 9.08
CA LEU A 41 1.31 11.05 10.51
C LEU A 41 1.80 9.74 11.12
N ALA A 42 2.03 8.70 10.31
CA ALA A 42 2.48 7.40 10.79
C ALA A 42 3.96 7.44 11.21
N THR A 43 4.78 8.27 10.56
CA THR A 43 6.20 8.38 10.86
C THR A 43 6.40 8.83 12.30
N ASN A 44 7.15 8.04 13.08
CA ASN A 44 7.39 8.25 14.52
C ASN A 44 6.14 8.18 15.43
N SER A 45 5.01 7.69 14.92
CA SER A 45 3.85 7.40 15.77
C SER A 45 4.08 6.16 16.64
N LEU A 46 3.38 6.08 17.76
CA LEU A 46 3.28 4.84 18.53
C LEU A 46 2.21 3.95 17.87
N ILE A 47 2.62 2.78 17.36
CA ILE A 47 1.73 1.79 16.75
C ILE A 47 1.72 0.51 17.59
N ASN A 48 0.55 -0.12 17.72
CA ASN A 48 0.38 -1.38 18.43
C ASN A 48 -0.47 -2.34 17.60
N SER A 49 -0.23 -3.64 17.74
CA SER A 49 -1.02 -4.71 17.12
C SER A 49 -1.35 -5.78 18.14
N THR A 50 -2.60 -6.25 18.13
CA THR A 50 -3.08 -7.31 19.04
C THR A 50 -2.58 -8.70 18.66
N ALA A 51 -2.12 -8.87 17.41
CA ALA A 51 -1.69 -10.16 16.91
C ALA A 51 -0.63 -9.98 15.83
N THR A 52 0.54 -10.61 15.98
CA THR A 52 1.61 -10.62 14.97
C THR A 52 2.03 -12.06 14.71
N CYS A 53 2.30 -12.39 13.44
CA CYS A 53 2.71 -13.74 13.08
C CYS A 53 4.00 -14.17 13.79
N GLY A 54 4.17 -15.46 14.01
CA GLY A 54 5.41 -15.99 14.57
C GLY A 54 5.67 -15.66 16.05
N GLN A 55 4.74 -15.00 16.76
CA GLN A 55 4.92 -14.56 18.15
C GLN A 55 4.93 -15.72 19.15
N TYR A 56 4.10 -16.76 18.93
CA TYR A 56 4.02 -17.93 19.81
C TYR A 56 4.89 -19.09 19.34
N SER A 57 4.96 -19.28 18.02
CA SER A 57 5.72 -20.34 17.38
C SER A 57 5.97 -19.97 15.92
N ARG A 58 6.99 -20.59 15.32
CA ARG A 58 7.22 -20.57 13.88
C ARG A 58 5.94 -20.94 13.12
N GLU A 59 5.53 -20.09 12.19
CA GLU A 59 4.25 -20.15 11.50
C GLU A 59 4.46 -20.15 9.99
N GLU A 60 3.71 -20.97 9.25
CA GLU A 60 3.68 -20.94 7.78
C GLU A 60 2.54 -20.04 7.30
N TYR A 61 2.81 -19.18 6.32
CA TYR A 61 1.81 -18.39 5.63
C TYR A 61 1.95 -18.57 4.11
N CYS A 62 0.83 -18.51 3.40
CA CYS A 62 0.78 -18.68 1.96
C CYS A 62 0.02 -17.54 1.31
N LYS A 63 0.53 -17.03 0.18
CA LYS A 63 -0.20 -16.06 -0.62
C LYS A 63 -1.27 -16.77 -1.46
N LEU A 64 -2.53 -16.45 -1.17
CA LEU A 64 -3.70 -17.19 -1.67
C LEU A 64 -4.01 -16.98 -3.16
N VAL A 65 -3.62 -15.84 -3.75
CA VAL A 65 -3.89 -15.56 -5.16
C VAL A 65 -2.69 -14.89 -5.81
N GLU A 66 -2.30 -15.44 -6.96
CA GLU A 66 -1.45 -14.76 -7.92
C GLU A 66 -2.35 -14.15 -9.00
N HIS A 67 -2.30 -12.84 -9.20
CA HIS A 67 -3.02 -12.16 -10.28
C HIS A 67 -2.35 -12.39 -11.66
N VAL A 68 -1.48 -13.40 -11.77
CA VAL A 68 -0.76 -13.77 -13.00
C VAL A 68 -0.91 -15.28 -13.22
N LEU A 69 -1.79 -15.64 -14.15
CA LEU A 69 -2.04 -17.03 -14.60
C LEU A 69 -0.86 -17.61 -15.42
N LEU A 70 0.40 -17.45 -15.00
CA LEU A 70 1.54 -18.02 -15.74
C LEU A 70 2.70 -18.44 -14.85
N ARG A 71 2.47 -19.39 -13.93
CA ARG A 71 3.50 -20.40 -13.65
C ARG A 71 2.90 -21.65 -13.04
N ALA A 72 2.42 -22.54 -13.90
CA ALA A 72 2.36 -23.97 -13.56
C ALA A 72 3.81 -24.47 -13.40
N THR A 73 4.43 -24.25 -12.24
CA THR A 73 5.67 -24.91 -11.91
C THR A 73 5.34 -26.37 -11.62
N THR A 74 5.87 -27.25 -12.47
CA THR A 74 5.91 -28.69 -12.29
C THR A 74 6.75 -29.04 -11.07
N ASN A 75 6.23 -28.84 -9.86
CA ASN A 75 6.61 -29.58 -8.66
C ASN A 75 5.62 -29.29 -7.54
N THR A 76 5.30 -30.32 -6.78
CA THR A 76 4.33 -30.38 -5.69
C THR A 76 4.75 -29.50 -4.50
N GLN A 77 4.55 -28.17 -4.60
CA GLN A 77 4.65 -27.21 -3.49
C GLN A 77 3.84 -25.96 -3.86
N SER A 78 2.96 -25.53 -2.95
CA SER A 78 2.10 -24.34 -3.08
C SER A 78 2.92 -23.12 -3.48
N PRO A 79 2.54 -22.36 -4.53
CA PRO A 79 3.49 -21.55 -5.29
C PRO A 79 4.11 -20.35 -4.55
N GLN A 80 3.63 -19.93 -3.37
CA GLN A 80 4.12 -18.76 -2.64
C GLN A 80 3.89 -18.88 -1.11
N CYS A 81 4.38 -19.95 -0.49
CA CYS A 81 4.41 -20.07 0.97
C CYS A 81 5.78 -19.69 1.54
N ASP A 82 5.78 -19.03 2.69
CA ASP A 82 6.97 -18.71 3.45
C ASP A 82 6.68 -18.85 4.95
N ILE A 83 7.70 -18.65 5.77
CA ILE A 83 7.68 -18.81 7.21
C ILE A 83 7.73 -17.45 7.87
N CYS A 84 6.92 -17.28 8.90
CA CYS A 84 7.04 -16.21 9.87
C CYS A 84 7.59 -16.72 11.20
N ASP A 85 8.66 -16.11 11.69
CA ASP A 85 9.27 -16.42 12.99
C ASP A 85 9.81 -15.14 13.62
N VAL A 86 9.36 -14.81 14.84
CA VAL A 86 9.80 -13.61 15.56
C VAL A 86 11.29 -13.64 15.93
N ASN A 87 11.86 -14.84 16.07
CA ASN A 87 13.25 -15.05 16.46
C ASN A 87 14.23 -14.89 15.29
N ASP A 88 13.74 -14.99 14.05
CA ASP A 88 14.55 -14.81 12.83
C ASP A 88 14.32 -13.42 12.24
N VAL A 89 15.37 -12.60 12.22
CA VAL A 89 15.33 -11.22 11.71
C VAL A 89 14.88 -11.15 10.25
N HIS A 90 15.13 -12.19 9.46
CA HIS A 90 14.77 -12.26 8.05
C HIS A 90 13.35 -12.80 7.81
N LYS A 91 12.72 -13.40 8.83
CA LYS A 91 11.38 -14.01 8.76
C LYS A 91 10.39 -13.39 9.75
N ARG A 92 10.79 -12.38 10.52
CA ARG A 92 9.90 -11.63 11.40
C ARG A 92 9.22 -10.48 10.66
N HIS A 93 7.98 -10.19 11.07
CA HIS A 93 7.15 -9.13 10.48
C HIS A 93 6.45 -8.29 11.57
N PRO A 94 7.22 -7.60 12.44
CA PRO A 94 6.67 -6.87 13.58
C PRO A 94 5.97 -5.57 13.16
N ILE A 95 5.17 -4.99 14.06
CA ILE A 95 4.26 -3.87 13.76
C ILE A 95 4.99 -2.59 13.33
N GLU A 96 6.24 -2.42 13.76
CA GLU A 96 7.06 -1.26 13.42
C GLU A 96 7.39 -1.19 11.92
N TYR A 97 7.40 -2.33 11.22
CA TYR A 97 7.63 -2.38 9.77
C TYR A 97 6.51 -1.67 8.98
N ALA A 98 5.35 -1.42 9.57
CA ALA A 98 4.27 -0.68 8.92
C ALA A 98 4.55 0.84 8.83
N ILE A 99 5.45 1.36 9.68
CA ILE A 99 5.70 2.81 9.82
C ILE A 99 7.18 3.20 9.63
N ASP A 100 8.05 2.24 9.31
CA ASP A 100 9.50 2.46 9.22
C ASP A 100 9.96 3.12 7.90
N GLY A 101 9.03 3.36 6.97
CA GLY A 101 9.32 3.95 5.67
C GLY A 101 10.05 3.02 4.68
N THR A 102 10.21 1.74 5.01
CA THR A 102 10.81 0.73 4.14
C THR A 102 9.74 -0.06 3.37
N ARG A 103 10.18 -1.00 2.52
CA ARG A 103 9.27 -1.95 1.82
C ARG A 103 8.94 -3.20 2.65
N ARG A 104 9.38 -3.23 3.92
CA ARG A 104 9.00 -4.31 4.83
C ARG A 104 7.54 -4.14 5.23
N TRP A 105 6.95 -5.18 5.79
CA TRP A 105 5.56 -5.17 6.19
C TRP A 105 5.39 -5.85 7.54
N TRP A 106 4.36 -5.43 8.26
CA TRP A 106 3.80 -6.15 9.39
C TRP A 106 2.83 -7.23 8.88
N GLN A 107 2.78 -8.37 9.57
CA GLN A 107 1.93 -9.50 9.19
C GLN A 107 1.13 -10.01 10.41
N SER A 108 -0.19 -10.10 10.24
CA SER A 108 -1.06 -10.78 11.20
C SER A 108 -0.84 -12.30 11.15
N PRO A 109 -1.25 -13.04 12.19
CA PRO A 109 -1.16 -14.49 12.18
C PRO A 109 -1.90 -15.13 10.99
N SER A 110 -1.33 -16.22 10.51
CA SER A 110 -1.81 -17.01 9.39
C SER A 110 -3.08 -17.78 9.73
N LEU A 111 -3.82 -18.16 8.69
CA LEU A 111 -5.03 -18.97 8.81
C LEU A 111 -4.75 -20.39 9.32
N ALA A 112 -3.50 -20.87 9.24
CA ALA A 112 -3.10 -22.19 9.73
C ALA A 112 -3.20 -22.31 11.26
N ASN A 113 -3.05 -21.19 11.98
CA ASN A 113 -3.28 -21.11 13.43
C ASN A 113 -4.77 -21.22 13.82
N GLY A 114 -5.67 -21.39 12.84
CA GLY A 114 -7.10 -21.64 13.03
C GLY A 114 -7.93 -20.38 13.30
N LEU A 115 -9.20 -20.59 13.68
CA LEU A 115 -10.16 -19.52 14.03
C LEU A 115 -9.83 -18.79 15.32
N LYS A 116 -8.85 -19.27 16.10
CA LYS A 116 -8.55 -18.81 17.47
C LYS A 116 -8.37 -17.30 17.59
N ILE A 117 -7.99 -16.62 16.51
CA ILE A 117 -7.76 -15.17 16.49
C ILE A 117 -8.94 -14.40 15.87
N ARG A 118 -9.76 -15.05 15.02
CA ARG A 118 -10.96 -14.45 14.45
C ARG A 118 -12.08 -14.27 15.49
N GLU A 119 -12.19 -15.16 16.47
CA GLU A 119 -13.20 -15.04 17.53
C GLU A 119 -12.93 -13.88 18.51
N SER A 120 -11.67 -13.47 18.71
CA SER A 120 -11.32 -12.30 19.51
C SER A 120 -11.55 -10.94 18.82
N GLN A 121 -11.95 -10.92 17.54
CA GLN A 121 -12.20 -9.69 16.77
C GLN A 121 -13.70 -9.48 16.44
N HIS A 122 -14.57 -10.35 16.96
CA HIS A 122 -16.03 -10.27 16.75
C HIS A 122 -16.83 -10.06 18.05
N HIS A 123 -16.15 -9.73 19.15
CA HIS A 123 -16.76 -9.56 20.46
C HIS A 123 -16.81 -8.12 20.98
N ASP A 124 -16.51 -7.12 20.13
CA ASP A 124 -16.83 -5.71 20.37
C ASP A 124 -17.91 -5.23 19.40
#